data_AF-A0A3B9EWM8-F1
#
_entry.id   AF-A0A3B9EWM8-F1
#
_cell.length_a   1.000
_cell.length_b   1.000
_cell.length_c   1.000
_cell.angle_alpha   90.00
_cell.angle_beta   90.00
_cell.angle_gamma   90.00
#
_symmetry.space_group_name_H-M   'P 1'
#
loop_
_entity.id
_entity.type
_entity.pdbx_description
1 polymer ?
#
loop_
_entity_poly.entity_id
_entity_poly.type
_entity_poly.pdbx_seq_one_letter_code
_entity_poly.pdbx_strand_id
1 'polypeptide(L)'
;HQENFESLEQKIREKLILFKNVSGLVYRYDHNDIRSVIEDFEFTSTPELWSWSLVHEHARVRYNHDPLMEEVSFSKDGQKHIIPFPFKDEASVENALHALTTALALGFDFKEVSQHLQELEPVSMRLEQKSGRWNTVVINDAYNADLESLKIALEYFAQQLANRPKVVVLSDVLESGMDKDDLYQQISRALEVFRLDKVYTVGNDSAILSRYYSGKHEHYPSTGDFLLHAASERFQDKGILLKGARAFHFEDIDQYLTEKSHETVLEVNLSRLVDNLNFFREQLQAGVKTMAMVKAFGYGSGSYEISSLLQFHKVDYLAVAYADEGVALRKAGIEMPILVLNTELSALDDLQDFNLEPEVYSFRVLEALKEKVAASATDEVLPVHIKLETGMHRLGFEEDELPELLTRLKDIKGIRVSTVLSHLAASDDPGEAEFTRQQIRKFE
;
A
#
# COMPACT_ATOMS: atom_id res chain seq x y z
N HIS A 1 -8.84 -9.93 -20.35
CA HIS A 1 -7.66 -10.47 -21.07
C HIS A 1 -7.79 -11.85 -21.71
N GLN A 2 -8.70 -12.77 -21.32
CA GLN A 2 -8.76 -14.11 -21.97
C GLN A 2 -8.98 -14.01 -23.49
N GLU A 3 -9.71 -12.98 -23.92
CA GLU A 3 -9.98 -12.65 -25.33
C GLU A 3 -8.75 -12.44 -26.22
N ASN A 4 -7.58 -12.13 -25.64
CA ASN A 4 -6.34 -11.97 -26.39
C ASN A 4 -5.65 -13.31 -26.69
N PHE A 5 -6.28 -14.43 -26.30
CA PHE A 5 -5.74 -15.78 -26.43
C PHE A 5 -6.79 -16.71 -27.06
N GLU A 6 -6.35 -17.53 -28.00
CA GLU A 6 -7.16 -18.53 -28.70
C GLU A 6 -7.70 -19.61 -27.75
N SER A 7 -7.02 -19.85 -26.63
CA SER A 7 -7.46 -20.80 -25.61
C SER A 7 -6.94 -20.44 -24.21
N LEU A 8 -7.54 -21.05 -23.18
CA LEU A 8 -7.04 -20.94 -21.82
C LEU A 8 -5.63 -21.55 -21.70
N GLU A 9 -5.37 -22.67 -22.38
CA GLU A 9 -4.04 -23.29 -22.44
C GLU A 9 -2.99 -22.32 -22.99
N GLN A 10 -3.28 -21.63 -24.11
CA GLN A 10 -2.35 -20.67 -24.70
C GLN A 10 -2.02 -19.55 -23.71
N LYS A 11 -3.03 -19.02 -23.02
CA LYS A 11 -2.84 -17.99 -21.98
C LYS A 11 -1.95 -18.49 -20.85
N ILE A 12 -2.17 -19.72 -20.37
CA ILE A 12 -1.36 -20.32 -19.30
C ILE A 12 0.09 -20.48 -19.78
N ARG A 13 0.30 -21.02 -20.99
CA ARG A 13 1.65 -21.17 -21.58
C ARG A 13 2.37 -19.84 -21.70
N GLU A 14 1.68 -18.79 -22.16
CA GLU A 14 2.27 -17.45 -22.27
C GLU A 14 2.69 -16.91 -20.89
N LYS A 15 1.86 -17.10 -19.85
CA LYS A 15 2.21 -16.70 -18.48
C LYS A 15 3.38 -17.51 -17.91
N LEU A 16 3.49 -18.80 -18.24
CA LEU A 16 4.59 -19.66 -17.79
C LEU A 16 5.95 -19.26 -18.35
N ILE A 17 6.02 -18.48 -19.44
CA ILE A 17 7.27 -17.93 -19.97
C ILE A 17 8.01 -17.12 -18.91
N LEU A 18 7.28 -16.39 -18.05
CA LEU A 18 7.86 -15.63 -16.92
C LEU A 18 8.64 -16.53 -15.94
N PHE A 19 8.30 -17.83 -15.89
CA PHE A 19 8.87 -18.82 -15.00
C PHE A 19 9.78 -19.82 -15.71
N LYS A 20 10.16 -19.58 -16.97
CA LYS A 20 10.97 -20.53 -17.75
C LYS A 20 12.34 -20.83 -17.13
N ASN A 21 12.91 -19.85 -16.42
CA ASN A 21 14.26 -19.89 -15.85
C ASN A 21 14.24 -19.77 -14.32
N VAL A 22 13.46 -20.60 -13.64
CA VAL A 22 13.35 -20.57 -12.17
C VAL A 22 13.85 -21.87 -11.55
N SER A 23 14.35 -21.76 -10.32
CA SER A 23 14.73 -22.93 -9.51
C SER A 23 13.54 -23.59 -8.82
N GLY A 24 12.45 -22.85 -8.60
CA GLY A 24 11.23 -23.37 -8.00
C GLY A 24 9.98 -22.66 -8.52
N LEU A 25 8.86 -23.38 -8.56
CA LEU A 25 7.57 -22.89 -9.05
C LEU A 25 6.48 -23.18 -8.03
N VAL A 26 5.84 -22.13 -7.52
CA VAL A 26 4.69 -22.21 -6.61
C VAL A 26 3.41 -22.10 -7.42
N TYR A 27 2.46 -23.01 -7.21
CA TYR A 27 1.17 -22.98 -7.89
C TYR A 27 0.08 -23.68 -7.07
N ARG A 28 -1.18 -23.33 -7.35
CA ARG A 28 -2.35 -24.00 -6.80
C ARG A 28 -2.64 -25.30 -7.57
N TYR A 29 -2.60 -26.43 -6.87
CA TYR A 29 -2.81 -27.76 -7.45
C TYR A 29 -4.27 -28.01 -7.88
N ASP A 30 -5.21 -27.26 -7.33
CA ASP A 30 -6.66 -27.41 -7.59
C ASP A 30 -7.04 -27.04 -9.03
N HIS A 31 -6.20 -26.25 -9.71
CA HIS A 31 -6.40 -25.86 -11.10
C HIS A 31 -5.82 -26.91 -12.05
N ASN A 32 -6.64 -27.86 -12.47
CA ASN A 32 -6.25 -28.92 -13.39
C ASN A 32 -5.65 -28.39 -14.70
N ASP A 33 -6.24 -27.33 -15.28
CA ASP A 33 -5.75 -26.74 -16.53
C ASP A 33 -4.35 -26.13 -16.38
N ILE A 34 -4.03 -25.57 -15.21
CA ILE A 34 -2.69 -25.04 -14.93
C ILE A 34 -1.72 -26.20 -14.71
N ARG A 35 -2.12 -27.21 -13.96
CA ARG A 35 -1.28 -28.39 -13.67
C ARG A 35 -0.87 -29.12 -14.94
N SER A 36 -1.82 -29.41 -15.85
CA SER A 36 -1.50 -30.12 -17.10
C SER A 36 -0.50 -29.34 -17.96
N VAL A 37 -0.66 -28.01 -18.04
CA VAL A 37 0.25 -27.19 -18.82
C VAL A 37 1.63 -27.11 -18.17
N ILE A 38 1.73 -27.05 -16.84
CA ILE A 38 3.02 -27.11 -16.13
C ILE A 38 3.75 -28.44 -16.41
N GLU A 39 3.03 -29.57 -16.40
CA GLU A 39 3.58 -30.90 -16.69
C GLU A 39 4.17 -30.97 -18.12
N ASP A 40 3.55 -30.27 -19.07
CA ASP A 40 3.93 -30.24 -20.49
C ASP A 40 4.72 -28.97 -20.90
N PHE A 41 5.22 -28.17 -19.95
CA PHE A 41 5.97 -26.93 -20.25
C PHE A 41 7.48 -27.16 -20.30
N GLU A 42 8.13 -26.63 -21.34
CA GLU A 42 9.59 -26.73 -21.51
C GLU A 42 10.33 -25.68 -20.66
N PHE A 43 10.65 -26.06 -19.43
CA PHE A 43 11.56 -25.30 -18.58
C PHE A 43 13.02 -25.44 -19.04
N THR A 44 13.83 -24.39 -18.88
CA THR A 44 15.27 -24.45 -19.19
C THR A 44 16.02 -25.38 -18.23
N SER A 45 15.54 -25.46 -16.99
CA SER A 45 15.94 -26.42 -15.96
C SER A 45 14.70 -26.85 -15.19
N THR A 46 14.57 -28.14 -14.87
CA THR A 46 13.40 -28.65 -14.13
C THR A 46 13.30 -27.96 -12.77
N PRO A 47 12.26 -27.12 -12.53
CA PRO A 47 12.12 -26.41 -11.26
C PRO A 47 11.63 -27.35 -10.17
N GLU A 48 11.94 -27.03 -8.92
CA GLU A 48 11.28 -27.66 -7.79
C GLU A 48 9.81 -27.19 -7.70
N LEU A 49 8.87 -28.11 -7.81
CA LEU A 49 7.45 -27.80 -7.74
C LEU A 49 6.97 -27.69 -6.28
N TRP A 50 6.36 -26.56 -5.97
CA TRP A 50 5.78 -26.22 -4.68
C TRP A 50 4.26 -26.03 -4.83
N SER A 51 3.56 -27.15 -4.98
CA SER A 51 2.11 -27.16 -5.14
C SER A 51 1.39 -27.03 -3.80
N TRP A 52 0.33 -26.24 -3.74
CA TRP A 52 -0.57 -26.20 -2.59
C TRP A 52 -2.02 -26.49 -2.97
N SER A 53 -2.81 -26.98 -2.02
CA SER A 53 -4.22 -27.33 -2.26
C SER A 53 -5.08 -27.18 -1.01
N LEU A 54 -6.36 -26.86 -1.21
CA LEU A 54 -7.40 -26.96 -0.17
C LEU A 54 -8.11 -28.32 -0.15
N VAL A 55 -8.05 -29.09 -1.25
CA VAL A 55 -8.87 -30.29 -1.45
C VAL A 55 -8.07 -31.58 -1.67
N HIS A 56 -6.90 -31.49 -2.31
CA HIS A 56 -6.08 -32.62 -2.73
C HIS A 56 -4.92 -32.89 -1.77
N GLU A 57 -4.83 -34.12 -1.29
CA GLU A 57 -3.74 -34.60 -0.41
C GLU A 57 -2.39 -34.76 -1.10
N HIS A 58 -2.39 -34.79 -2.44
CA HIS A 58 -1.18 -35.02 -3.23
C HIS A 58 -0.40 -33.73 -3.51
N ALA A 59 -0.98 -32.57 -3.17
CA ALA A 59 -0.24 -31.33 -3.19
C ALA A 59 0.86 -31.36 -2.13
N ARG A 60 1.98 -30.67 -2.41
CA ARG A 60 3.12 -30.61 -1.49
C ARG A 60 2.72 -30.00 -0.14
N VAL A 61 1.81 -29.02 -0.16
CA VAL A 61 1.21 -28.45 1.05
C VAL A 61 -0.30 -28.51 0.95
N ARG A 62 -0.95 -29.20 1.88
CA ARG A 62 -2.41 -29.17 2.01
C ARG A 62 -2.80 -28.21 3.12
N TYR A 63 -3.56 -27.18 2.77
CA TYR A 63 -4.16 -26.25 3.71
C TYR A 63 -5.59 -26.65 4.05
N ASN A 64 -6.02 -26.29 5.25
CA ASN A 64 -7.39 -26.30 5.72
C ASN A 64 -7.70 -24.91 6.25
N HIS A 65 -8.52 -24.16 5.51
CA HIS A 65 -8.96 -22.82 5.86
C HIS A 65 -10.28 -22.90 6.60
N ASP A 66 -10.32 -22.32 7.80
CA ASP A 66 -11.53 -22.17 8.61
C ASP A 66 -11.91 -20.67 8.66
N PRO A 67 -12.92 -20.25 7.88
CA PRO A 67 -13.34 -18.85 7.84
C PRO A 67 -14.01 -18.36 9.13
N LEU A 68 -14.54 -19.28 9.95
CA LEU A 68 -15.24 -18.93 11.21
C LEU A 68 -14.25 -18.65 12.32
N MET A 69 -13.16 -19.42 12.35
CA MET A 69 -12.06 -19.26 13.28
C MET A 69 -11.00 -18.26 12.78
N GLU A 70 -11.16 -17.75 11.55
CA GLU A 70 -10.21 -16.85 10.89
C GLU A 70 -8.80 -17.43 10.93
N GLU A 71 -8.64 -18.69 10.54
CA GLU A 71 -7.36 -19.39 10.57
C GLU A 71 -7.16 -20.30 9.35
N VAL A 72 -5.90 -20.54 9.00
CA VAL A 72 -5.51 -21.62 8.10
C VAL A 72 -4.58 -22.58 8.84
N SER A 73 -4.77 -23.88 8.60
CA SER A 73 -3.92 -24.93 9.16
C SER A 73 -3.35 -25.83 8.08
N PHE A 74 -2.16 -26.37 8.31
CA PHE A 74 -1.52 -27.37 7.44
C PHE A 74 -0.58 -28.25 8.25
N SER A 75 -0.09 -29.32 7.64
CA SER A 75 0.92 -30.19 8.26
C SER A 75 2.22 -30.14 7.46
N LYS A 76 3.35 -29.93 8.14
CA LYS A 76 4.70 -29.99 7.58
C LYS A 76 5.59 -30.75 8.54
N ASP A 77 6.40 -31.68 8.03
CA ASP A 77 7.33 -32.50 8.83
C ASP A 77 6.67 -33.22 10.02
N GLY A 78 5.40 -33.62 9.87
CA GLY A 78 4.61 -34.29 10.91
C GLY A 78 4.07 -33.36 12.01
N GLN A 79 4.29 -32.04 11.92
CA GLN A 79 3.74 -31.05 12.84
C GLN A 79 2.57 -30.31 12.21
N LYS A 80 1.49 -30.13 12.99
CA LYS A 80 0.35 -29.30 12.60
C LYS A 80 0.65 -27.85 12.95
N HIS A 81 0.48 -27.00 11.94
CA HIS A 81 0.64 -25.56 12.02
C HIS A 81 -0.73 -24.89 11.88
N ILE A 82 -0.98 -23.83 12.65
CA ILE A 82 -2.20 -23.02 12.61
C ILE A 82 -1.76 -21.56 12.56
N ILE A 83 -2.28 -20.80 11.58
CA ILE A 83 -1.98 -19.38 11.38
C ILE A 83 -3.29 -18.60 11.40
N PRO A 84 -3.38 -17.53 12.21
CA PRO A 84 -4.45 -16.56 12.08
C PRO A 84 -4.45 -15.95 10.67
N PHE A 85 -5.60 -15.93 10.04
CA PHE A 85 -5.78 -15.68 8.63
C PHE A 85 -6.98 -14.73 8.43
N PRO A 86 -6.74 -13.42 8.28
CA PRO A 86 -7.79 -12.39 8.33
C PRO A 86 -8.66 -12.34 7.07
N PHE A 87 -8.35 -13.15 6.05
CA PHE A 87 -9.00 -13.12 4.75
C PHE A 87 -10.18 -14.09 4.69
N LYS A 88 -11.32 -13.61 4.17
CA LYS A 88 -12.57 -14.37 4.03
C LYS A 88 -12.97 -14.60 2.59
N ASP A 89 -12.64 -13.70 1.68
CA ASP A 89 -12.95 -13.85 0.27
C ASP A 89 -11.97 -14.81 -0.42
N GLU A 90 -12.48 -15.60 -1.37
CA GLU A 90 -11.73 -16.67 -2.02
C GLU A 90 -10.44 -16.17 -2.70
N ALA A 91 -10.49 -14.99 -3.33
CA ALA A 91 -9.34 -14.43 -4.04
C ALA A 91 -8.22 -14.01 -3.08
N SER A 92 -8.55 -13.33 -1.99
CA SER A 92 -7.55 -12.97 -0.97
C SER A 92 -6.99 -14.20 -0.27
N VAL A 93 -7.84 -15.19 0.01
CA VAL A 93 -7.38 -16.48 0.54
C VAL A 93 -6.37 -17.12 -0.39
N GLU A 94 -6.70 -17.27 -1.68
CA GLU A 94 -5.80 -17.85 -2.68
C GLU A 94 -4.47 -17.09 -2.78
N ASN A 95 -4.50 -15.76 -2.79
CA ASN A 95 -3.28 -14.94 -2.85
C ASN A 95 -2.39 -15.12 -1.61
N ALA A 96 -3.01 -15.12 -0.42
CA ALA A 96 -2.28 -15.30 0.82
C ALA A 96 -1.71 -16.74 0.95
N LEU A 97 -2.40 -17.77 0.41
CA LEU A 97 -1.85 -19.13 0.36
C LEU A 97 -0.70 -19.28 -0.64
N HIS A 98 -0.71 -18.55 -1.76
CA HIS A 98 0.46 -18.45 -2.64
C HIS A 98 1.66 -17.82 -1.90
N ALA A 99 1.44 -16.72 -1.19
CA ALA A 99 2.48 -16.03 -0.42
C ALA A 99 3.04 -16.94 0.69
N LEU A 100 2.16 -17.60 1.46
CA LEU A 100 2.53 -18.54 2.51
C LEU A 100 3.35 -19.71 1.96
N THR A 101 2.92 -20.32 0.86
CA THR A 101 3.64 -21.43 0.22
C THR A 101 5.00 -20.98 -0.32
N THR A 102 5.10 -19.75 -0.83
CA THR A 102 6.37 -19.16 -1.26
C THR A 102 7.31 -18.96 -0.09
N ALA A 103 6.83 -18.44 1.04
CA ALA A 103 7.63 -18.30 2.26
C ALA A 103 8.14 -19.66 2.77
N LEU A 104 7.29 -20.70 2.71
CA LEU A 104 7.69 -22.08 3.04
C LEU A 104 8.75 -22.63 2.08
N ALA A 105 8.66 -22.30 0.80
CA ALA A 105 9.62 -22.72 -0.23
C ALA A 105 11.00 -22.06 -0.05
N LEU A 106 11.01 -20.80 0.38
CA LEU A 106 12.22 -20.03 0.66
C LEU A 106 12.84 -20.33 2.03
N GLY A 107 12.17 -21.13 2.87
CA GLY A 107 12.68 -21.57 4.16
C GLY A 107 12.55 -20.54 5.29
N PHE A 108 11.60 -19.61 5.21
CA PHE A 108 11.33 -18.65 6.29
C PHE A 108 10.83 -19.35 7.57
N ASP A 109 11.13 -18.75 8.72
CA ASP A 109 10.60 -19.23 10.00
C ASP A 109 9.09 -19.00 10.07
N PHE A 110 8.39 -20.03 10.52
CA PHE A 110 6.94 -20.06 10.55
C PHE A 110 6.36 -19.04 11.54
N LYS A 111 7.04 -18.80 12.67
CA LYS A 111 6.59 -17.82 13.65
C LYS A 111 6.60 -16.41 13.08
N GLU A 112 7.66 -16.06 12.34
CA GLU A 112 7.80 -14.76 11.69
C GLU A 112 6.73 -14.56 10.61
N VAL A 113 6.53 -15.57 9.74
CA VAL A 113 5.50 -15.51 8.69
C VAL A 113 4.10 -15.35 9.29
N SER A 114 3.81 -16.07 10.38
CA SER A 114 2.52 -15.97 11.08
C SER A 114 2.29 -14.60 11.73
N GLN A 115 3.34 -13.89 12.14
CA GLN A 115 3.23 -12.55 12.71
C GLN A 115 2.92 -11.53 11.61
N HIS A 116 3.70 -11.50 10.53
CA HIS A 116 3.51 -10.54 9.44
C HIS A 116 2.21 -10.76 8.67
N LEU A 117 1.70 -11.99 8.56
CA LEU A 117 0.39 -12.27 7.93
C LEU A 117 -0.77 -11.56 8.64
N GLN A 118 -0.66 -11.31 9.96
CA GLN A 118 -1.69 -10.59 10.73
C GLN A 118 -1.64 -9.09 10.53
N GLU A 119 -0.50 -8.56 10.09
CA GLU A 119 -0.27 -7.14 9.83
C GLU A 119 -0.69 -6.74 8.40
N LEU A 120 -1.05 -7.70 7.56
CA LEU A 120 -1.50 -7.43 6.19
C LEU A 120 -2.86 -6.70 6.21
N GLU A 121 -2.84 -5.46 5.73
CA GLU A 121 -4.05 -4.68 5.52
C GLU A 121 -4.78 -5.11 4.22
N PRO A 122 -6.12 -5.02 4.18
CA PRO A 122 -6.89 -5.21 2.95
C PRO A 122 -6.46 -4.23 1.87
N VAL A 123 -6.39 -4.67 0.61
CA VAL A 123 -6.15 -3.77 -0.53
C VAL A 123 -7.34 -2.81 -0.66
N SER A 124 -7.09 -1.50 -0.59
CA SER A 124 -8.12 -0.47 -0.81
C SER A 124 -8.86 -0.68 -2.15
N MET A 125 -10.16 -0.33 -2.23
CA MET A 125 -11.02 -0.51 -3.42
C MET A 125 -11.45 -1.96 -3.74
N ARG A 126 -11.37 -2.90 -2.78
CA ARG A 126 -12.02 -4.23 -2.86
C ARG A 126 -13.05 -4.39 -1.75
N LEU A 127 -14.33 -4.44 -2.12
CA LEU A 127 -15.48 -4.56 -1.21
C LEU A 127 -15.42 -3.62 0.01
N GLU A 128 -14.86 -2.43 -0.18
CA GLU A 128 -14.61 -1.46 0.89
C GLU A 128 -15.93 -0.81 1.31
N GLN A 129 -16.34 -1.00 2.57
CA GLN A 129 -17.57 -0.40 3.09
C GLN A 129 -17.29 0.95 3.74
N LYS A 130 -17.94 2.01 3.24
CA LYS A 130 -17.82 3.38 3.72
C LYS A 130 -19.19 3.94 4.15
N SER A 131 -19.17 4.80 5.17
CA SER A 131 -20.31 5.65 5.49
C SER A 131 -20.42 6.75 4.44
N GLY A 132 -21.61 6.92 3.87
CA GLY A 132 -21.87 7.91 2.84
C GLY A 132 -22.81 9.02 3.26
N ARG A 133 -22.82 10.09 2.47
CA ARG A 133 -23.69 11.25 2.65
C ARG A 133 -25.14 10.80 2.75
N TRP A 134 -25.94 11.57 3.48
CA TRP A 134 -27.37 11.32 3.61
C TRP A 134 -27.69 9.93 4.19
N ASN A 135 -26.89 9.45 5.14
CA ASN A 135 -27.04 8.14 5.79
C ASN A 135 -27.00 6.96 4.79
N THR A 136 -26.23 7.11 3.71
CA THR A 136 -25.96 6.02 2.79
C THR A 136 -24.85 5.12 3.31
N VAL A 137 -24.81 3.89 2.80
CA VAL A 137 -23.62 3.04 2.93
C VAL A 137 -23.16 2.67 1.55
N VAL A 138 -21.90 2.98 1.26
CA VAL A 138 -21.27 2.71 -0.04
C VAL A 138 -20.37 1.50 0.11
N ILE A 139 -20.53 0.51 -0.75
CA ILE A 139 -19.58 -0.59 -0.93
C ILE A 139 -18.84 -0.31 -2.23
N ASN A 140 -17.55 -0.01 -2.13
CA ASN A 140 -16.71 0.31 -3.27
C ASN A 140 -15.90 -0.94 -3.69
N ASP A 141 -16.21 -1.45 -4.88
CA ASP A 141 -15.53 -2.57 -5.54
C ASP A 141 -15.12 -2.18 -6.98
N ALA A 142 -14.67 -0.93 -7.16
CA ALA A 142 -14.42 -0.33 -8.46
C ALA A 142 -12.98 -0.48 -8.97
N TYR A 143 -12.36 -1.63 -8.76
CA TYR A 143 -11.01 -1.91 -9.28
C TYR A 143 -11.01 -2.74 -10.58
N ASN A 144 -11.85 -3.77 -10.62
CA ASN A 144 -12.03 -4.66 -11.75
C ASN A 144 -13.52 -4.94 -11.96
N ALA A 145 -13.96 -5.07 -13.20
CA ALA A 145 -15.33 -5.45 -13.53
C ALA A 145 -15.30 -6.69 -14.43
N ASP A 146 -15.71 -7.82 -13.86
CA ASP A 146 -16.04 -9.05 -14.58
C ASP A 146 -17.32 -9.66 -13.98
N LEU A 147 -17.91 -10.63 -14.66
CA LEU A 147 -19.20 -11.19 -14.27
C LEU A 147 -19.15 -11.94 -12.94
N GLU A 148 -18.07 -12.68 -12.67
CA GLU A 148 -17.95 -13.46 -11.43
C GLU A 148 -17.74 -12.55 -10.22
N SER A 149 -16.85 -11.55 -10.34
CA SER A 149 -16.66 -10.55 -9.28
C SER A 149 -17.90 -9.69 -9.05
N LEU A 150 -18.71 -9.44 -10.08
CA LEU A 150 -20.02 -8.78 -9.91
C LEU A 150 -20.96 -9.62 -9.03
N LYS A 151 -21.06 -10.93 -9.27
CA LYS A 151 -21.92 -11.82 -8.46
C LYS A 151 -21.50 -11.81 -6.99
N ILE A 152 -20.20 -11.94 -6.73
CA ILE A 152 -19.62 -11.89 -5.37
C ILE A 152 -19.96 -10.55 -4.69
N ALA A 153 -19.77 -9.43 -5.40
CA ALA A 153 -20.06 -8.11 -4.88
C ALA A 153 -21.56 -7.92 -4.57
N LEU A 154 -22.46 -8.44 -5.41
CA LEU A 154 -23.90 -8.39 -5.18
C LEU A 154 -24.33 -9.25 -3.98
N GLU A 155 -23.75 -10.45 -3.80
CA GLU A 155 -24.02 -11.30 -2.64
C GLU A 155 -23.60 -10.64 -1.34
N TYR A 156 -22.38 -10.08 -1.30
CA TYR A 156 -21.88 -9.32 -0.16
C TYR A 156 -22.77 -8.12 0.14
N PHE A 157 -23.12 -7.33 -0.88
CA PHE A 157 -24.00 -6.18 -0.78
C PHE A 157 -25.39 -6.53 -0.24
N ALA A 158 -25.96 -7.65 -0.69
CA ALA A 158 -27.26 -8.12 -0.23
C ALA A 158 -27.26 -8.56 1.24
N GLN A 159 -26.17 -9.20 1.70
CA GLN A 159 -26.02 -9.64 3.08
C GLN A 159 -25.81 -8.47 4.05
N GLN A 160 -24.89 -7.56 3.73
CA GLN A 160 -24.51 -6.47 4.64
C GLN A 160 -25.61 -5.40 4.77
N LEU A 161 -26.39 -5.17 3.72
CA LEU A 161 -27.36 -4.07 3.65
C LEU A 161 -28.79 -4.58 3.43
N ALA A 162 -29.15 -5.69 4.09
CA ALA A 162 -30.44 -6.35 3.97
C ALA A 162 -31.64 -5.41 4.17
N ASN A 163 -31.55 -4.48 5.14
CA ASN A 163 -32.63 -3.58 5.56
C ASN A 163 -32.67 -2.23 4.83
N ARG A 164 -31.78 -1.98 3.86
CA ARG A 164 -31.75 -0.72 3.11
C ARG A 164 -32.23 -0.93 1.67
N PRO A 165 -32.86 0.10 1.06
CA PRO A 165 -33.08 0.14 -0.39
C PRO A 165 -31.73 0.05 -1.11
N LYS A 166 -31.65 -0.76 -2.18
CA LYS A 166 -30.39 -1.17 -2.80
C LYS A 166 -30.22 -0.54 -4.18
N VAL A 167 -29.15 0.22 -4.34
CA VAL A 167 -28.75 0.81 -5.62
C VAL A 167 -27.45 0.19 -6.07
N VAL A 168 -27.35 -0.10 -7.37
CA VAL A 168 -26.13 -0.62 -7.99
C VAL A 168 -25.70 0.36 -9.08
N VAL A 169 -24.44 0.75 -9.08
CA VAL A 169 -23.81 1.54 -10.16
C VAL A 169 -22.75 0.66 -10.81
N LEU A 170 -22.93 0.39 -12.10
CA LEU A 170 -22.09 -0.52 -12.89
C LEU A 170 -21.39 0.21 -14.01
N SER A 171 -20.09 0.01 -14.17
CA SER A 171 -19.42 0.42 -15.41
C SER A 171 -19.66 -0.61 -16.51
N ASP A 172 -19.17 -0.33 -17.72
CA ASP A 172 -18.98 -1.41 -18.70
C ASP A 172 -18.03 -2.47 -18.12
N VAL A 173 -18.34 -3.72 -18.43
CA VAL A 173 -17.45 -4.86 -18.20
C VAL A 173 -16.52 -4.96 -19.40
N LEU A 174 -15.27 -4.56 -19.21
CA LEU A 174 -14.26 -4.61 -20.27
C LEU A 174 -13.66 -6.01 -20.37
N GLU A 175 -13.31 -6.40 -21.59
CA GLU A 175 -12.48 -7.57 -21.87
C GLU A 175 -12.99 -8.93 -21.37
N SER A 176 -14.32 -9.12 -21.36
CA SER A 176 -14.97 -10.35 -20.89
C SER A 176 -14.73 -11.56 -21.80
N GLY A 177 -14.31 -11.34 -23.05
CA GLY A 177 -14.23 -12.38 -24.08
C GLY A 177 -15.59 -12.96 -24.51
N MET A 178 -16.69 -12.32 -24.12
CA MET A 178 -18.05 -12.70 -24.50
C MET A 178 -18.66 -11.71 -25.49
N ASP A 179 -19.63 -12.17 -26.28
CA ASP A 179 -20.50 -11.26 -27.01
C ASP A 179 -21.24 -10.34 -26.03
N LYS A 180 -21.42 -9.06 -26.41
CA LYS A 180 -21.96 -8.04 -25.52
C LYS A 180 -23.41 -8.31 -25.14
N ASP A 181 -24.24 -8.79 -26.07
CA ASP A 181 -25.63 -9.10 -25.79
C ASP A 181 -25.73 -10.31 -24.82
N ASP A 182 -24.90 -11.33 -24.99
CA ASP A 182 -24.80 -12.47 -24.06
C ASP A 182 -24.32 -12.04 -22.66
N LEU A 183 -23.30 -11.18 -22.60
CA LEU A 183 -22.75 -10.66 -21.35
C LEU A 183 -23.81 -9.88 -20.55
N TYR A 184 -24.47 -8.91 -21.18
CA TYR A 184 -25.47 -8.10 -20.49
C TYR A 184 -26.77 -8.85 -20.19
N GLN A 185 -27.09 -9.92 -20.94
CA GLN A 185 -28.15 -10.85 -20.55
C GLN A 185 -27.79 -11.59 -19.25
N GLN A 186 -26.54 -12.04 -19.08
CA GLN A 186 -26.10 -12.68 -17.85
C GLN A 186 -26.00 -11.71 -16.67
N ILE A 187 -25.52 -10.49 -16.90
CA ILE A 187 -25.52 -9.41 -15.91
C ILE A 187 -26.96 -9.10 -15.46
N SER A 188 -27.91 -9.00 -16.39
CA SER A 188 -29.33 -8.81 -16.06
C SER A 188 -29.84 -9.90 -15.13
N ARG A 189 -29.61 -11.18 -15.46
CA ARG A 189 -30.01 -12.31 -14.61
C ARG A 189 -29.38 -12.24 -13.22
N ALA A 190 -28.10 -11.86 -13.13
CA ALA A 190 -27.43 -11.71 -11.84
C ALA A 190 -28.08 -10.58 -11.00
N LEU A 191 -28.43 -9.46 -11.61
CA LEU A 191 -29.08 -8.34 -10.93
C LEU A 191 -30.51 -8.67 -10.48
N GLU A 192 -31.29 -9.38 -11.30
CA GLU A 192 -32.70 -9.73 -11.01
C GLU A 192 -32.86 -10.65 -9.79
N VAL A 193 -31.83 -11.42 -9.43
CA VAL A 193 -31.80 -12.23 -8.19
C VAL A 193 -31.92 -11.32 -6.96
N PHE A 194 -31.41 -10.10 -7.04
CA PHE A 194 -31.41 -9.15 -5.95
C PHE A 194 -32.56 -8.16 -6.11
N ARG A 195 -33.29 -7.89 -5.02
CA ARG A 195 -34.35 -6.86 -5.02
C ARG A 195 -33.70 -5.47 -4.99
N LEU A 196 -33.29 -4.99 -6.17
CA LEU A 196 -32.67 -3.69 -6.36
C LEU A 196 -33.74 -2.61 -6.59
N ASP A 197 -33.56 -1.46 -5.96
CA ASP A 197 -34.41 -0.30 -6.14
C ASP A 197 -34.13 0.41 -7.46
N LYS A 198 -32.85 0.49 -7.84
CA LYS A 198 -32.41 1.11 -9.09
C LYS A 198 -31.02 0.63 -9.50
N VAL A 199 -30.82 0.45 -10.79
CA VAL A 199 -29.52 0.15 -11.40
C VAL A 199 -29.12 1.33 -12.28
N TYR A 200 -27.89 1.80 -12.09
CA TYR A 200 -27.26 2.76 -12.97
C TYR A 200 -26.14 2.07 -13.74
N THR A 201 -26.03 2.38 -15.01
CA THR A 201 -24.91 1.91 -15.84
C THR A 201 -24.15 3.08 -16.44
N VAL A 202 -22.83 2.96 -16.51
CA VAL A 202 -21.92 4.00 -17.00
C VAL A 202 -20.96 3.41 -18.04
N GLY A 203 -20.99 3.95 -19.25
CA GLY A 203 -20.07 3.57 -20.33
C GLY A 203 -20.73 3.53 -21.70
N ASN A 204 -20.09 2.90 -22.68
CA ASN A 204 -20.63 2.82 -24.04
C ASN A 204 -21.48 1.56 -24.25
N ASP A 205 -21.11 0.45 -23.62
CA ASP A 205 -21.68 -0.87 -23.90
C ASP A 205 -22.84 -1.21 -22.97
N SER A 206 -22.80 -0.73 -21.73
CA SER A 206 -23.76 -1.05 -20.69
C SER A 206 -25.16 -0.50 -20.92
N ALA A 207 -25.34 0.34 -21.94
CA ALA A 207 -26.66 0.73 -22.47
C ALA A 207 -27.50 -0.49 -22.88
N ILE A 208 -26.84 -1.57 -23.35
CA ILE A 208 -27.46 -2.82 -23.79
C ILE A 208 -28.29 -3.47 -22.68
N LEU A 209 -27.92 -3.24 -21.40
CA LEU A 209 -28.63 -3.80 -20.25
C LEU A 209 -30.14 -3.47 -20.27
N SER A 210 -30.53 -2.32 -20.81
CA SER A 210 -31.93 -1.90 -20.94
C SER A 210 -32.81 -2.86 -21.76
N ARG A 211 -32.22 -3.69 -22.63
CA ARG A 211 -32.93 -4.71 -23.40
C ARG A 211 -33.32 -5.93 -22.57
N TYR A 212 -32.59 -6.18 -21.49
CA TYR A 212 -32.66 -7.43 -20.73
C TYR A 212 -33.12 -7.26 -19.29
N TYR A 213 -32.87 -6.09 -18.70
CA TYR A 213 -33.19 -5.84 -17.30
C TYR A 213 -34.57 -5.23 -17.15
N SER A 214 -35.43 -5.93 -16.41
CA SER A 214 -36.84 -5.56 -16.21
C SER A 214 -37.06 -4.53 -15.08
N GLY A 215 -36.06 -4.32 -14.23
CA GLY A 215 -36.12 -3.37 -13.12
C GLY A 215 -35.89 -1.91 -13.51
N LYS A 216 -35.87 -1.00 -12.52
CA LYS A 216 -35.55 0.41 -12.77
C LYS A 216 -34.09 0.56 -13.17
N HIS A 217 -33.84 1.04 -14.39
CA HIS A 217 -32.51 1.20 -14.95
C HIS A 217 -32.36 2.53 -15.68
N GLU A 218 -31.22 3.18 -15.47
CA GLU A 218 -30.81 4.39 -16.20
C GLU A 218 -29.35 4.27 -16.64
N HIS A 219 -29.05 4.79 -17.82
CA HIS A 219 -27.75 4.67 -18.46
C HIS A 219 -27.12 6.03 -18.74
N TYR A 220 -25.80 6.13 -18.55
CA TYR A 220 -25.00 7.31 -18.83
C TYR A 220 -23.75 6.94 -19.64
N PRO A 221 -23.35 7.77 -20.61
CA PRO A 221 -22.19 7.47 -21.45
C PRO A 221 -20.85 7.66 -20.72
N SER A 222 -20.81 8.45 -19.64
CA SER A 222 -19.61 8.68 -18.84
C SER A 222 -19.91 8.92 -17.36
N THR A 223 -18.88 8.78 -16.52
CA THR A 223 -18.95 9.06 -15.09
C THR A 223 -19.31 10.53 -14.81
N GLY A 224 -18.81 11.45 -15.63
CA GLY A 224 -19.17 12.87 -15.56
C GLY A 224 -20.67 13.10 -15.80
N ASP A 225 -21.25 12.43 -16.81
CA ASP A 225 -22.68 12.54 -17.11
C ASP A 225 -23.55 11.95 -15.99
N PHE A 226 -23.11 10.82 -15.42
CA PHE A 226 -23.75 10.24 -14.25
C PHE A 226 -23.74 11.22 -13.06
N LEU A 227 -22.60 11.86 -12.76
CA LEU A 227 -22.46 12.79 -11.65
C LEU A 227 -23.34 14.03 -11.79
N LEU A 228 -23.49 14.57 -13.01
CA LEU A 228 -24.40 15.67 -13.30
C LEU A 228 -25.86 15.32 -12.95
N HIS A 229 -26.27 14.08 -13.23
CA HIS A 229 -27.60 13.61 -12.86
C HIS A 229 -27.71 13.25 -11.36
N ALA A 230 -26.68 12.62 -10.80
CA ALA A 230 -26.61 12.19 -9.41
C ALA A 230 -26.87 13.35 -8.44
N ALA A 231 -26.46 14.57 -8.80
CA ALA A 231 -26.78 15.82 -8.09
C ALA A 231 -28.28 16.04 -7.81
N SER A 232 -29.16 15.49 -8.64
CA SER A 232 -30.62 15.62 -8.54
C SER A 232 -31.33 14.37 -8.01
N GLU A 233 -30.59 13.27 -7.83
CA GLU A 233 -31.13 12.01 -7.35
C GLU A 233 -31.16 11.96 -5.81
N ARG A 234 -32.18 11.31 -5.24
CA ARG A 234 -32.29 11.12 -3.80
C ARG A 234 -31.66 9.80 -3.39
N PHE A 235 -30.41 9.84 -2.91
CA PHE A 235 -29.70 8.66 -2.40
C PHE A 235 -29.96 8.36 -0.92
N GLN A 236 -30.66 9.24 -0.19
CA GLN A 236 -30.83 9.14 1.26
C GLN A 236 -31.29 7.75 1.76
N ASP A 237 -30.63 7.26 2.81
CA ASP A 237 -30.85 5.97 3.49
C ASP A 237 -30.59 4.70 2.65
N LYS A 238 -30.06 4.84 1.42
CA LYS A 238 -29.81 3.72 0.50
C LYS A 238 -28.46 3.04 0.76
N GLY A 239 -28.40 1.74 0.49
CA GLY A 239 -27.16 1.03 0.24
C GLY A 239 -26.77 1.19 -1.22
N ILE A 240 -25.50 1.47 -1.50
CA ILE A 240 -24.99 1.67 -2.86
C ILE A 240 -23.78 0.75 -3.09
N LEU A 241 -23.84 -0.05 -4.14
CA LEU A 241 -22.70 -0.83 -4.63
C LEU A 241 -22.11 -0.12 -5.85
N LEU A 242 -20.82 0.23 -5.79
CA LEU A 242 -20.05 0.74 -6.92
C LEU A 242 -19.19 -0.38 -7.46
N LYS A 243 -19.47 -0.82 -8.68
CA LYS A 243 -18.73 -1.92 -9.33
C LYS A 243 -18.32 -1.48 -10.73
N GLY A 244 -17.03 -1.38 -10.97
CA GLY A 244 -16.54 -0.90 -12.24
C GLY A 244 -15.08 -1.19 -12.52
N ALA A 245 -14.71 -1.15 -13.80
CA ALA A 245 -13.33 -1.25 -14.24
C ALA A 245 -12.62 0.09 -14.00
N ARG A 246 -11.33 0.03 -13.67
CA ARG A 246 -10.49 1.20 -13.35
C ARG A 246 -10.55 2.33 -14.38
N ALA A 247 -10.79 2.02 -15.66
CA ALA A 247 -10.87 3.01 -16.74
C ALA A 247 -12.06 3.98 -16.62
N PHE A 248 -13.07 3.67 -15.80
CA PHE A 248 -14.28 4.47 -15.65
C PHE A 248 -14.22 5.46 -14.47
N HIS A 249 -13.13 5.48 -13.71
CA HIS A 249 -12.91 6.46 -12.66
C HIS A 249 -14.05 6.55 -11.62
N PHE A 250 -14.57 5.41 -11.17
CA PHE A 250 -15.66 5.35 -10.18
C PHE A 250 -15.26 5.86 -8.79
N GLU A 251 -13.97 6.12 -8.56
CA GLU A 251 -13.48 6.95 -7.46
C GLU A 251 -14.21 8.30 -7.38
N ASP A 252 -14.57 8.93 -8.51
CA ASP A 252 -15.31 10.20 -8.51
C ASP A 252 -16.74 10.03 -7.97
N ILE A 253 -17.37 8.88 -8.28
CA ILE A 253 -18.70 8.53 -7.78
C ILE A 253 -18.64 8.21 -6.29
N ASP A 254 -17.64 7.44 -5.86
CA ASP A 254 -17.37 7.16 -4.45
C ASP A 254 -17.19 8.47 -3.68
N GLN A 255 -16.38 9.39 -4.20
CA GLN A 255 -16.11 10.69 -3.59
C GLN A 255 -17.35 11.60 -3.50
N TYR A 256 -18.28 11.47 -4.44
CA TYR A 256 -19.55 12.19 -4.41
C TYR A 256 -20.51 11.61 -3.36
N LEU A 257 -20.58 10.29 -3.24
CA LEU A 257 -21.52 9.60 -2.35
C LEU A 257 -21.01 9.49 -0.92
N THR A 258 -19.70 9.50 -0.70
CA THR A 258 -19.10 9.38 0.63
C THR A 258 -19.11 10.71 1.40
N GLU A 259 -19.24 10.64 2.72
CA GLU A 259 -19.13 11.83 3.57
C GLU A 259 -17.75 12.45 3.38
N LYS A 260 -17.70 13.62 2.73
CA LYS A 260 -16.47 14.41 2.68
C LYS A 260 -16.29 15.08 4.03
N SER A 261 -15.35 14.60 4.83
CA SER A 261 -14.71 15.44 5.83
C SER A 261 -13.85 16.48 5.08
N HIS A 262 -14.49 17.62 4.75
CA HIS A 262 -13.92 18.85 4.19
C HIS A 262 -13.87 19.00 2.65
N GLU A 263 -14.21 20.21 2.16
CA GLU A 263 -14.44 20.57 0.75
C GLU A 263 -13.16 20.77 -0.10
N THR A 264 -11.98 20.80 0.52
CA THR A 264 -10.68 20.92 -0.17
C THR A 264 -9.99 19.56 -0.16
N VAL A 265 -9.75 18.98 -1.34
CA VAL A 265 -9.09 17.68 -1.48
C VAL A 265 -7.73 17.86 -2.14
N LEU A 266 -6.71 17.23 -1.56
CA LEU A 266 -5.37 17.07 -2.12
C LEU A 266 -5.16 15.58 -2.38
N GLU A 267 -5.00 15.20 -3.65
CA GLU A 267 -4.76 13.81 -4.02
C GLU A 267 -3.27 13.55 -4.18
N VAL A 268 -2.77 12.52 -3.50
CA VAL A 268 -1.39 12.08 -3.56
C VAL A 268 -1.32 10.72 -4.24
N ASN A 269 -0.62 10.64 -5.37
CA ASN A 269 -0.41 9.37 -6.05
C ASN A 269 0.81 8.64 -5.47
N LEU A 270 0.56 7.66 -4.60
CA LEU A 270 1.60 6.87 -3.95
C LEU A 270 2.46 6.07 -4.93
N SER A 271 1.90 5.58 -6.05
CA SER A 271 2.72 4.87 -7.07
C SER A 271 3.76 5.79 -7.73
N ARG A 272 3.41 7.05 -7.98
CA ARG A 272 4.37 8.05 -8.51
C ARG A 272 5.46 8.38 -7.50
N LEU A 273 5.15 8.33 -6.20
CA LEU A 273 6.15 8.52 -5.15
C LEU A 273 7.20 7.40 -5.17
N VAL A 274 6.76 6.15 -5.40
CA VAL A 274 7.67 4.99 -5.57
C VAL A 274 8.52 5.15 -6.84
N ASP A 275 7.93 5.56 -7.96
CA ASP A 275 8.66 5.84 -9.20
C ASP A 275 9.77 6.88 -8.96
N ASN A 276 9.44 7.98 -8.28
CA ASN A 276 10.40 9.05 -7.95
C ASN A 276 11.53 8.54 -7.04
N LEU A 277 11.20 7.76 -6.02
CA LEU A 277 12.20 7.16 -5.12
C LEU A 277 13.18 6.28 -5.91
N ASN A 278 12.67 5.44 -6.81
CA ASN A 278 13.50 4.57 -7.64
C ASN A 278 14.36 5.36 -8.62
N PHE A 279 13.81 6.42 -9.22
CA PHE A 279 14.57 7.33 -10.08
C PHE A 279 15.79 7.91 -9.36
N PHE A 280 15.63 8.39 -8.12
CA PHE A 280 16.78 8.91 -7.36
C PHE A 280 17.77 7.80 -6.98
N ARG A 281 17.29 6.62 -6.57
CA ARG A 281 18.16 5.48 -6.25
C ARG A 281 19.03 5.05 -7.43
N GLU A 282 18.50 5.09 -8.65
CA GLU A 282 19.25 4.77 -9.86
C GLU A 282 20.41 5.75 -10.15
N GLN A 283 20.34 6.98 -9.62
CA GLN A 283 21.41 7.97 -9.75
C GLN A 283 22.52 7.81 -8.69
N LEU A 284 22.31 6.97 -7.67
CA LEU A 284 23.23 6.81 -6.56
C LEU A 284 24.23 5.68 -6.81
N GLN A 285 25.44 5.84 -6.25
CA GLN A 285 26.43 4.76 -6.23
C GLN A 285 25.98 3.64 -5.28
N ALA A 286 26.40 2.41 -5.57
CA ALA A 286 26.09 1.26 -4.72
C ALA A 286 26.57 1.50 -3.27
N GLY A 287 25.68 1.26 -2.30
CA GLY A 287 25.96 1.45 -0.88
C GLY A 287 25.66 2.85 -0.33
N VAL A 288 25.30 3.82 -1.18
CA VAL A 288 24.83 5.13 -0.72
C VAL A 288 23.40 4.99 -0.18
N LYS A 289 23.21 5.42 1.07
CA LYS A 289 21.91 5.38 1.75
C LYS A 289 21.03 6.55 1.35
N THR A 290 19.72 6.35 1.48
CA THR A 290 18.67 7.31 1.16
C THR A 290 17.96 7.79 2.42
N MET A 291 17.82 9.11 2.55
CA MET A 291 17.03 9.75 3.60
C MET A 291 15.90 10.54 2.96
N ALA A 292 14.65 10.24 3.34
CA ALA A 292 13.47 10.91 2.80
C ALA A 292 12.90 11.92 3.82
N MET A 293 12.73 13.16 3.39
CA MET A 293 12.12 14.20 4.22
C MET A 293 10.59 14.10 4.18
N VAL A 294 9.97 14.00 5.35
CA VAL A 294 8.51 13.87 5.55
C VAL A 294 7.96 14.99 6.43
N LYS A 295 8.48 16.22 6.25
CA LYS A 295 8.07 17.41 7.02
C LYS A 295 6.61 17.82 6.83
N ALA A 296 6.10 18.60 7.77
CA ALA A 296 4.78 19.23 7.78
C ALA A 296 3.63 18.22 7.73
N PHE A 297 3.83 17.02 8.28
CA PHE A 297 2.92 15.88 8.11
C PHE A 297 2.63 15.52 6.64
N GLY A 298 3.63 15.64 5.76
CA GLY A 298 3.41 15.57 4.31
C GLY A 298 2.56 16.73 3.81
N TYR A 299 2.69 17.92 4.40
CA TYR A 299 1.80 19.07 4.17
C TYR A 299 0.32 18.82 4.49
N GLY A 300 0.05 17.98 5.50
CA GLY A 300 -1.30 17.60 5.92
C GLY A 300 -1.96 16.51 5.05
N SER A 301 -1.19 15.81 4.21
CA SER A 301 -1.70 14.82 3.24
C SER A 301 -1.60 13.36 3.66
N GLY A 302 -1.35 13.08 4.95
CA GLY A 302 -1.19 11.71 5.45
C GLY A 302 0.28 11.32 5.59
N SER A 303 0.92 11.85 6.63
CA SER A 303 2.34 11.57 6.93
C SER A 303 2.62 10.11 7.22
N TYR A 304 1.65 9.40 7.78
CA TYR A 304 1.81 8.00 8.10
C TYR A 304 1.83 7.15 6.83
N GLU A 305 0.89 7.37 5.92
CA GLU A 305 0.74 6.63 4.67
C GLU A 305 2.00 6.76 3.81
N ILE A 306 2.53 7.99 3.68
CA ILE A 306 3.79 8.24 2.97
C ILE A 306 4.97 7.56 3.69
N SER A 307 5.08 7.71 5.01
CA SER A 307 6.19 7.14 5.78
C SER A 307 6.16 5.61 5.77
N SER A 308 4.98 5.01 5.86
CA SER A 308 4.76 3.56 5.83
C SER A 308 5.12 2.99 4.46
N LEU A 309 4.71 3.66 3.39
CA LEU A 309 5.12 3.32 2.03
C LEU A 309 6.65 3.39 1.86
N LEU A 310 7.29 4.47 2.33
CA LEU A 310 8.76 4.62 2.26
C LEU A 310 9.49 3.54 3.09
N GLN A 311 8.95 3.19 4.26
CA GLN A 311 9.45 2.09 5.10
C GLN A 311 9.31 0.74 4.39
N PHE A 312 8.15 0.47 3.78
CA PHE A 312 7.91 -0.75 3.00
C PHE A 312 8.91 -0.87 1.84
N HIS A 313 9.17 0.25 1.14
CA HIS A 313 10.18 0.35 0.09
C HIS A 313 11.62 0.50 0.60
N LYS A 314 11.86 0.26 1.90
CA LYS A 314 13.18 0.18 2.54
C LYS A 314 14.05 1.41 2.31
N VAL A 315 13.49 2.62 2.42
CA VAL A 315 14.30 3.83 2.61
C VAL A 315 15.13 3.66 3.89
N ASP A 316 16.33 4.25 3.95
CA ASP A 316 17.23 4.01 5.09
C ASP A 316 16.90 4.90 6.29
N TYR A 317 16.47 6.13 6.04
CA TYR A 317 16.11 7.11 7.07
C TYR A 317 14.89 7.94 6.65
N LEU A 318 14.06 8.32 7.63
CA LEU A 318 13.14 9.44 7.48
C LEU A 318 13.72 10.67 8.18
N ALA A 319 13.32 11.85 7.73
CA ALA A 319 13.61 13.10 8.41
C ALA A 319 12.32 13.92 8.59
N VAL A 320 12.14 14.48 9.78
CA VAL A 320 11.01 15.34 10.16
C VAL A 320 11.51 16.70 10.63
N ALA A 321 10.64 17.72 10.58
CA ALA A 321 11.04 19.06 10.94
C ALA A 321 11.17 19.22 12.48
N TYR A 322 10.25 18.61 13.22
CA TYR A 322 10.13 18.73 14.68
C TYR A 322 9.84 17.37 15.32
N ALA A 323 10.06 17.27 16.62
CA ALA A 323 9.93 16.00 17.33
C ALA A 323 8.49 15.47 17.36
N ASP A 324 7.49 16.34 17.46
CA ASP A 324 6.06 15.97 17.48
C ASP A 324 5.61 15.20 16.23
N GLU A 325 6.13 15.58 15.06
CA GLU A 325 5.95 14.83 13.81
C GLU A 325 6.55 13.41 13.93
N GLY A 326 7.76 13.28 14.47
CA GLY A 326 8.41 11.99 14.71
C GLY A 326 7.65 11.12 15.72
N VAL A 327 7.16 11.72 16.80
CA VAL A 327 6.31 11.06 17.80
C VAL A 327 5.03 10.52 17.16
N ALA A 328 4.39 11.30 16.29
CA ALA A 328 3.19 10.86 15.59
C ALA A 328 3.48 9.65 14.68
N LEU A 329 4.60 9.66 13.94
CA LEU A 329 5.01 8.52 13.10
C LEU A 329 5.31 7.27 13.93
N ARG A 330 5.99 7.42 15.07
CA ARG A 330 6.28 6.31 15.98
C ARG A 330 5.01 5.68 16.55
N LYS A 331 4.06 6.50 17.00
CA LYS A 331 2.75 6.02 17.48
C LYS A 331 1.93 5.31 16.40
N ALA A 332 2.18 5.64 15.13
CA ALA A 332 1.52 5.01 13.99
C ALA A 332 2.23 3.73 13.50
N GLY A 333 3.35 3.31 14.11
CA GLY A 333 4.04 2.06 13.77
C GLY A 333 5.22 2.19 12.82
N ILE A 334 5.76 3.40 12.62
CA ILE A 334 7.04 3.57 11.90
C ILE A 334 8.18 3.21 12.84
N GLU A 335 9.00 2.23 12.44
CA GLU A 335 10.09 1.66 13.23
C GLU A 335 11.47 2.05 12.73
N MET A 336 11.58 2.45 11.46
CA MET A 336 12.86 2.87 10.87
C MET A 336 13.45 4.13 11.52
N PRO A 337 14.76 4.42 11.39
CA PRO A 337 15.38 5.63 11.94
C PRO A 337 14.71 6.92 11.47
N ILE A 338 14.45 7.84 12.40
CA ILE A 338 13.83 9.16 12.14
C ILE A 338 14.75 10.25 12.68
N LEU A 339 15.26 11.10 11.79
CA LEU A 339 16.02 12.30 12.11
C LEU A 339 15.09 13.48 12.37
N VAL A 340 15.29 14.20 13.47
CA VAL A 340 14.63 15.49 13.77
C VAL A 340 15.57 16.65 13.46
N LEU A 341 15.25 17.46 12.44
CA LEU A 341 16.15 18.54 11.99
C LEU A 341 16.19 19.73 12.96
N ASN A 342 15.05 20.18 13.49
CA ASN A 342 15.05 21.31 14.43
C ASN A 342 14.90 20.80 15.86
N THR A 343 16.00 20.28 16.42
CA THR A 343 16.02 19.84 17.81
C THR A 343 15.79 21.03 18.74
N GLU A 344 14.67 21.00 19.47
CA GLU A 344 14.33 21.96 20.51
C GLU A 344 14.59 21.36 21.89
N LEU A 345 15.04 22.20 22.83
CA LEU A 345 15.34 21.76 24.21
C LEU A 345 14.10 21.24 24.96
N SER A 346 12.92 21.73 24.61
CA SER A 346 11.64 21.27 25.17
C SER A 346 11.26 19.86 24.73
N ALA A 347 11.85 19.36 23.64
CA ALA A 347 11.51 18.06 23.05
C ALA A 347 12.50 16.94 23.41
N LEU A 348 13.48 17.20 24.30
CA LEU A 348 14.52 16.23 24.64
C LEU A 348 13.97 14.94 25.28
N ASP A 349 12.84 15.04 26.01
CA ASP A 349 12.16 13.88 26.57
C ASP A 349 11.54 13.03 25.44
N ASP A 350 10.80 13.66 24.52
CA ASP A 350 10.18 12.99 23.38
C ASP A 350 11.20 12.27 22.48
N LEU A 351 12.38 12.88 22.26
CA LEU A 351 13.44 12.25 21.46
C LEU A 351 13.86 10.89 22.03
N GLN A 352 14.00 10.80 23.35
CA GLN A 352 14.39 9.58 24.03
C GLN A 352 13.22 8.59 24.10
N ASP A 353 12.06 9.03 24.54
CA ASP A 353 10.88 8.17 24.75
C ASP A 353 10.39 7.53 23.44
N PHE A 354 10.64 8.19 22.29
CA PHE A 354 10.21 7.73 20.97
C PHE A 354 11.36 7.34 20.04
N ASN A 355 12.59 7.17 20.54
CA ASN A 355 13.75 6.75 19.74
C ASN A 355 13.92 7.57 18.45
N LEU A 356 13.97 8.89 18.59
CA LEU A 356 14.21 9.84 17.50
C LEU A 356 15.68 10.33 17.56
N GLU A 357 16.33 10.44 16.40
CA GLU A 357 17.72 10.87 16.29
C GLU A 357 17.78 12.40 16.10
N PRO A 358 18.36 13.19 17.02
CA PRO A 358 18.41 14.65 16.88
C PRO A 358 19.52 15.13 15.95
N GLU A 359 19.21 16.19 15.20
CA GLU A 359 20.22 17.07 14.62
C GLU A 359 20.83 17.96 15.71
N VAL A 360 22.16 18.06 15.73
CA VAL A 360 22.94 18.92 16.62
C VAL A 360 23.62 19.99 15.78
N TYR A 361 23.16 21.23 15.97
CA TYR A 361 23.60 22.40 15.21
C TYR A 361 24.21 23.50 16.08
N SER A 362 24.34 23.29 17.40
CA SER A 362 24.97 24.25 18.32
C SER A 362 25.43 23.59 19.62
N PHE A 363 26.39 24.21 20.31
CA PHE A 363 26.84 23.75 21.63
C PHE A 363 25.73 23.71 22.68
N ARG A 364 24.73 24.60 22.57
CA ARG A 364 23.58 24.63 23.48
C ARG A 364 22.77 23.33 23.40
N VAL A 365 22.51 22.82 22.20
CA VAL A 365 21.81 21.55 22.00
C VAL A 365 22.70 20.38 22.45
N LEU A 366 23.99 20.42 22.13
CA LEU A 366 24.95 19.38 22.52
C LEU A 366 25.04 19.20 24.04
N GLU A 367 25.19 20.28 24.82
CA GLU A 367 25.27 20.18 26.27
C GLU A 367 23.96 19.69 26.91
N ALA A 368 22.81 20.11 26.37
CA ALA A 368 21.53 19.63 26.88
C ALA A 368 21.32 18.13 26.61
N LEU A 369 21.72 17.64 25.43
CA LEU A 369 21.71 16.21 25.13
C LEU A 369 22.66 15.44 26.05
N LYS A 370 23.85 15.97 26.31
CA LYS A 370 24.81 15.40 27.27
C LYS A 370 24.22 15.27 28.68
N GLU A 371 23.58 16.32 29.19
CA GLU A 371 22.90 16.28 30.50
C GLU A 371 21.79 15.23 30.50
N LYS A 372 21.01 15.16 29.42
CA LYS A 372 19.91 14.20 29.26
C LYS A 372 20.39 12.75 29.26
N VAL A 373 21.41 12.42 28.45
CA VAL A 373 21.94 11.04 28.41
C VAL A 373 22.66 10.67 29.72
N ALA A 374 23.31 11.62 30.40
CA ALA A 374 23.96 11.37 31.68
C ALA A 374 22.94 11.12 32.82
N ALA A 375 21.74 11.68 32.71
CA ALA A 375 20.64 11.47 33.66
C ALA A 375 19.81 10.21 33.34
N SER A 376 19.97 9.63 32.15
CA SER A 376 19.27 8.41 31.76
C SER A 376 19.74 7.22 32.58
N ALA A 377 18.79 6.36 32.99
CA ALA A 377 19.10 5.08 33.62
C ALA A 377 19.39 3.97 32.58
N THR A 378 19.30 4.28 31.28
CA THR A 378 19.53 3.32 30.19
C THR A 378 20.99 3.37 29.72
N ASP A 379 21.55 2.20 29.38
CA ASP A 379 22.85 2.10 28.71
C ASP A 379 22.75 2.33 27.18
N GLU A 380 21.60 2.82 26.71
CA GLU A 380 21.37 3.04 25.29
C GLU A 380 22.15 4.25 24.79
N VAL A 381 22.80 4.07 23.64
CA VAL A 381 23.59 5.12 23.02
C VAL A 381 22.71 5.89 22.05
N LEU A 382 22.47 7.17 22.35
CA LEU A 382 21.67 8.06 21.51
C LEU A 382 22.43 8.39 20.21
N PRO A 383 21.92 7.99 19.04
CA PRO A 383 22.51 8.39 17.78
C PRO A 383 22.18 9.87 17.49
N VAL A 384 23.17 10.63 17.02
CA VAL A 384 23.01 12.06 16.72
C VAL A 384 23.59 12.42 15.35
N HIS A 385 23.06 13.47 14.74
CA HIS A 385 23.50 13.95 13.43
C HIS A 385 24.08 15.35 13.56
N ILE A 386 25.34 15.54 13.18
CA ILE A 386 26.01 16.84 13.31
C ILE A 386 25.73 17.67 12.07
N LYS A 387 25.20 18.88 12.26
CA LYS A 387 25.02 19.84 11.16
C LYS A 387 26.19 20.82 11.09
N LEU A 388 26.79 20.94 9.91
CA LEU A 388 27.81 21.93 9.60
C LEU A 388 27.20 23.09 8.81
N GLU A 389 27.72 24.29 9.04
CA GLU A 389 27.33 25.48 8.30
C GLU A 389 28.28 25.69 7.10
N THR A 390 27.75 25.48 5.88
CA THR A 390 28.56 25.61 4.65
C THR A 390 28.12 26.73 3.70
N GLY A 391 27.13 27.53 4.07
CA GLY A 391 26.72 28.74 3.32
C GLY A 391 25.24 29.14 3.43
N MET A 392 24.39 28.34 4.09
CA MET A 392 22.98 28.69 4.30
C MET A 392 22.82 29.78 5.38
N HIS A 393 23.82 29.91 6.26
CA HIS A 393 23.82 30.77 7.46
C HIS A 393 22.56 30.59 8.32
N ARG A 394 22.15 29.33 8.48
CA ARG A 394 20.94 28.92 9.19
C ARG A 394 21.16 27.60 9.90
N LEU A 395 21.68 27.72 11.12
CA LEU A 395 22.01 26.64 12.06
C LEU A 395 23.10 25.70 11.54
N GLY A 396 24.06 25.39 12.39
CA GLY A 396 25.17 24.49 12.10
C GLY A 396 26.44 25.03 12.74
N PHE A 397 27.42 24.14 12.93
CA PHE A 397 28.74 24.53 13.41
C PHE A 397 29.57 25.13 12.28
N GLU A 398 30.20 26.26 12.55
CA GLU A 398 31.19 26.87 11.66
C GLU A 398 32.54 26.13 11.76
N GLU A 399 33.40 26.36 10.78
CA GLU A 399 34.69 25.67 10.64
C GLU A 399 35.61 25.89 11.86
N ASP A 400 35.58 27.09 12.45
CA ASP A 400 36.37 27.46 13.62
C ASP A 400 35.85 26.84 14.93
N GLU A 401 34.61 26.34 14.95
CA GLU A 401 34.02 25.63 16.09
C GLU A 401 34.36 24.13 16.09
N LEU A 402 34.81 23.57 14.96
CA LEU A 402 35.09 22.14 14.81
C LEU A 402 36.09 21.58 15.84
N PRO A 403 37.23 22.24 16.15
CA PRO A 403 38.17 21.71 17.15
C PRO A 403 37.53 21.57 18.54
N GLU A 404 36.69 22.52 18.92
CA GLU A 404 35.96 22.49 20.18
C GLU A 404 34.86 21.42 20.17
N LEU A 405 34.09 21.33 19.09
CA LEU A 405 33.08 20.30 18.89
C LEU A 405 33.65 18.89 19.01
N LEU A 406 34.77 18.61 18.33
CA LEU A 406 35.45 17.31 18.38
C LEU A 406 35.96 16.98 19.77
N THR A 407 36.40 17.99 20.54
CA THR A 407 36.83 17.80 21.92
C THR A 407 35.65 17.43 22.81
N ARG A 408 34.55 18.19 22.74
CA ARG A 408 33.34 17.93 23.53
C ARG A 408 32.70 16.59 23.19
N LEU A 409 32.60 16.23 21.90
CA LEU A 409 32.01 14.95 21.47
C LEU A 409 32.78 13.73 22.02
N LYS A 410 34.10 13.81 22.16
CA LYS A 410 34.92 12.73 22.73
C LYS A 410 34.66 12.51 24.23
N ASP A 411 34.28 13.57 24.93
CA ASP A 411 34.07 13.53 26.39
C ASP A 411 32.65 13.07 26.76
N ILE A 412 31.72 13.02 25.82
CA ILE A 412 30.33 12.64 26.06
C ILE A 412 30.15 11.13 25.91
N LYS A 413 29.81 10.46 27.01
CA LYS A 413 29.36 9.06 27.01
C LYS A 413 27.86 9.00 26.72
N GLY A 414 27.41 7.98 25.99
CA GLY A 414 26.00 7.78 25.68
C GLY A 414 25.51 8.49 24.40
N ILE A 415 26.41 9.15 23.66
CA ILE A 415 26.11 9.71 22.32
C ILE A 415 26.98 9.03 21.26
N ARG A 416 26.40 8.73 20.10
CA ARG A 416 27.13 8.28 18.89
C ARG A 416 26.80 9.18 17.72
N VAL A 417 27.82 9.74 17.07
CA VAL A 417 27.62 10.46 15.82
C VAL A 417 27.27 9.46 14.71
N SER A 418 26.04 9.52 14.19
CA SER A 418 25.53 8.71 13.08
C SER A 418 25.95 9.29 11.74
N THR A 419 25.72 10.59 11.53
CA THR A 419 26.10 11.28 10.29
C THR A 419 26.57 12.70 10.56
N VAL A 420 27.23 13.27 9.57
CA VAL A 420 27.50 14.71 9.45
C VAL A 420 26.76 15.18 8.19
N LEU A 421 26.12 16.34 8.25
CA LEU A 421 25.30 16.87 7.16
C LEU A 421 25.43 18.39 7.03
N SER A 422 25.09 18.92 5.86
CA SER A 422 24.94 20.35 5.62
C SER A 422 23.74 20.61 4.69
N HIS A 423 23.29 21.86 4.63
CA HIS A 423 22.17 22.29 3.82
C HIS A 423 22.65 23.08 2.60
N LEU A 424 22.30 22.62 1.39
CA LEU A 424 22.57 23.34 0.15
C LEU A 424 21.50 24.41 -0.06
N ALA A 425 21.89 25.69 -0.06
CA ALA A 425 20.92 26.80 0.03
C ALA A 425 20.16 27.08 -1.27
N ALA A 426 20.73 26.70 -2.42
CA ALA A 426 20.19 27.00 -3.75
C ALA A 426 20.33 25.80 -4.72
N SER A 427 20.08 24.58 -4.22
CA SER A 427 20.26 23.35 -5.01
C SER A 427 19.33 23.23 -6.23
N ASP A 428 18.25 24.01 -6.25
CA ASP A 428 17.23 24.06 -7.32
C ASP A 428 17.45 25.22 -8.31
N ASP A 429 18.43 26.10 -8.09
CA ASP A 429 18.75 27.22 -8.98
C ASP A 429 20.03 26.94 -9.81
N PRO A 430 19.90 26.71 -11.13
CA PRO A 430 21.06 26.53 -12.01
C PRO A 430 22.02 27.74 -12.04
N GLY A 431 21.54 28.95 -11.75
CA GLY A 431 22.36 30.17 -11.67
C GLY A 431 23.34 30.17 -10.50
N GLU A 432 23.03 29.42 -9.44
CA GLU A 432 23.81 29.33 -8.20
C GLU A 432 24.64 28.03 -8.13
N ALA A 433 24.87 27.38 -9.27
CA ALA A 433 25.62 26.12 -9.34
C ALA A 433 27.03 26.23 -8.76
N GLU A 434 27.72 27.36 -8.96
CA GLU A 434 29.05 27.56 -8.40
C GLU A 434 29.03 27.76 -6.89
N PHE A 435 28.03 28.48 -6.36
CA PHE A 435 27.83 28.61 -4.92
C PHE A 435 27.54 27.26 -4.27
N THR A 436 26.65 26.45 -4.86
CA THR A 436 26.37 25.07 -4.39
C THR A 436 27.64 24.21 -4.38
N ARG A 437 28.48 24.29 -5.41
CA ARG A 437 29.77 23.57 -5.44
C ARG A 437 30.76 24.08 -4.38
N GLN A 438 30.74 25.38 -4.05
CA GLN A 438 31.54 25.92 -2.94
C GLN A 438 31.07 25.34 -1.61
N GLN A 439 29.75 25.23 -1.38
CA GLN A 439 29.21 24.60 -0.17
C GLN A 439 29.67 23.14 -0.04
N ILE A 440 29.68 22.38 -1.15
CA ILE A 440 30.16 20.99 -1.17
C ILE A 440 31.66 20.93 -0.83
N ARG A 441 32.48 21.78 -1.46
CA ARG A 441 33.93 21.84 -1.17
C ARG A 441 34.26 22.29 0.25
N LYS A 442 33.40 23.10 0.89
CA LYS A 442 33.55 23.49 2.30
C LYS A 442 33.11 22.36 3.25
N PHE A 443 32.23 21.46 2.80
CA PHE A 443 31.77 20.31 3.58
C PHE A 443 32.79 19.17 3.61
N GLU A 444 33.42 18.89 2.46
CA GLU A 444 34.51 17.91 2.30
C GLU A 444 35.79 18.33 3.04
#